data_AF-A0A158ERE4-F1
#
_entry.id   AF-A0A158ERE4-F1
#
_cell.length_a   1.000
_cell.length_b   1.000
_cell.length_c   1.000
_cell.angle_alpha   90.00
_cell.angle_beta   90.00
_cell.angle_gamma   90.00
#
_symmetry.space_group_name_H-M   'P 1'
#
loop_
_entity.id
_entity.type
_entity.pdbx_description
1 polymer ?
#
loop_
_entity_poly.entity_id
_entity_poly.type
_entity_poly.pdbx_seq_one_letter_code
_entity_poly.pdbx_strand_id
1 'polypeptide(L)' 'MSVEIIVRETKTGLEIVSGRRRLDALLALRDEVVVMSPGIGEVVIARLPDGRLQASANPEHIKLFRQPEAASGSKSFA' A
#
# COMPACT_ATOMS: atom_id res chain seq x y z
N MET A 1 -16.64 8.12 -9.99
CA MET A 1 -16.58 7.63 -8.60
C MET A 1 -15.26 6.88 -8.43
N SER A 2 -14.28 7.45 -7.72
CA SER A 2 -13.06 6.73 -7.34
C SER A 2 -13.42 5.76 -6.23
N VAL A 3 -13.44 4.46 -6.53
CA VAL A 3 -13.58 3.43 -5.50
C VAL A 3 -12.27 3.43 -4.70
N GLU A 4 -12.30 4.02 -3.50
CA GLU A 4 -11.19 3.99 -2.56
C GLU A 4 -11.04 2.59 -1.97
N ILE A 5 -9.80 2.19 -1.72
CA ILE A 5 -9.50 0.95 -0.99
C ILE A 5 -9.69 1.28 0.48
N ILE A 6 -10.72 0.69 1.09
CA ILE A 6 -11.06 0.95 2.49
C ILE A 6 -10.50 -0.18 3.34
N VAL A 7 -9.68 0.18 4.34
CA VAL A 7 -9.09 -0.75 5.29
C VAL A 7 -9.65 -0.48 6.67
N ARG A 8 -9.98 -1.54 7.43
CA ARG A 8 -10.45 -1.44 8.80
C ARG A 8 -9.51 -2.21 9.72
N GLU A 9 -9.25 -1.64 10.89
CA GLU A 9 -8.57 -2.35 11.97
C GLU A 9 -9.55 -3.27 12.70
N THR A 10 -9.14 -4.51 12.90
CA THR A 10 -9.87 -5.57 13.59
C THR A 10 -9.00 -6.11 14.72
N LYS A 11 -9.58 -6.93 15.59
CA LYS A 11 -8.83 -7.57 16.70
C LYS A 11 -7.67 -8.44 16.23
N THR A 12 -7.66 -8.88 14.98
CA THR A 12 -6.65 -9.78 14.40
C THR A 12 -5.74 -9.08 13.39
N GLY A 13 -5.89 -7.76 13.18
CA GLY A 13 -5.10 -6.98 12.23
C GLY A 13 -5.96 -6.15 11.27
N LEU A 14 -5.44 -5.88 10.08
CA LEU A 14 -6.09 -5.02 9.09
C LEU A 14 -6.89 -5.85 8.07
N GLU A 15 -8.13 -5.43 7.80
CA GLU A 15 -9.04 -6.06 6.85
C GLU A 15 -9.42 -5.09 5.72
N ILE A 16 -9.45 -5.59 4.49
CA ILE A 16 -9.90 -4.82 3.32
C ILE A 16 -11.42 -4.92 3.23
N VAL A 17 -12.11 -3.83 3.54
CA VAL A 17 -13.58 -3.74 3.54
C VAL A 17 -14.11 -3.43 2.14
N SER A 18 -13.36 -2.68 1.34
CA SER A 18 -13.78 -2.27 -0.01
C SER A 18 -12.59 -2.10 -0.94
N GLY A 19 -12.85 -2.12 -2.24
CA GLY A 19 -11.84 -1.88 -3.28
C GLY A 19 -10.95 -3.09 -3.59
N ARG A 20 -11.34 -4.31 -3.18
CA ARG A 20 -10.51 -5.52 -3.37
C ARG A 20 -10.05 -5.75 -4.81
N ARG A 21 -10.95 -5.66 -5.79
CA ARG A 21 -10.58 -5.79 -7.21
C ARG A 21 -9.55 -4.75 -7.66
N ARG A 22 -9.65 -3.52 -7.15
CA ARG A 22 -8.70 -2.45 -7.47
C ARG A 22 -7.35 -2.71 -6.83
N LEU A 23 -7.35 -3.13 -5.57
CA LEU A 23 -6.13 -3.56 -4.88
C LEU A 23 -5.45 -4.72 -5.63
N ASP A 24 -6.20 -5.73 -6.05
CA ASP A 24 -5.65 -6.86 -6.80
C ASP A 24 -5.04 -6.40 -8.13
N ALA A 25 -5.66 -5.44 -8.84
CA ALA A 25 -5.11 -4.85 -10.06
C ALA A 25 -3.82 -4.05 -9.80
N LEU A 26 -3.73 -3.31 -8.69
CA LEU A 26 -2.51 -2.60 -8.31
C LEU A 26 -1.39 -3.57 -7.91
N LEU A 27 -1.74 -4.62 -7.17
CA LEU A 27 -0.82 -5.69 -6.77
C LEU A 27 -0.42 -6.63 -7.92
N ALA A 28 -1.05 -6.52 -9.08
CA ALA A 28 -0.61 -7.21 -10.29
C ALA A 28 0.54 -6.46 -10.99
N LEU A 29 0.70 -5.17 -10.69
CA LEU A 29 1.73 -4.32 -11.26
C LEU A 29 2.94 -4.14 -10.33
N ARG A 30 2.75 -4.36 -9.02
CA ARG A 30 3.74 -4.17 -7.97
C ARG A 30 3.48 -5.17 -6.85
N ASP A 31 4.50 -5.56 -6.11
CA ASP A 31 4.33 -6.46 -4.97
C ASP A 31 3.67 -5.76 -3.77
N GLU A 32 3.76 -4.43 -3.69
CA GLU A 32 3.16 -3.63 -2.63
C GLU A 32 2.47 -2.33 -3.11
N VAL A 33 1.52 -1.87 -2.31
CA VAL A 33 0.72 -0.66 -2.54
C VAL A 33 0.52 0.09 -1.22
N VAL A 34 0.76 1.41 -1.23
CA VAL A 34 0.40 2.29 -0.12
C VAL A 34 -0.97 2.92 -0.39
N VAL A 35 -1.88 2.83 0.58
CA VAL A 35 -3.24 3.39 0.50
C VAL A 35 -3.52 4.29 1.71
N MET A 36 -4.41 5.27 1.53
CA MET A 36 -4.94 6.08 2.63
C MET A 36 -6.25 5.48 3.10
N SER A 37 -6.35 5.11 4.38
CA SER A 37 -7.57 4.55 4.97
C SER A 37 -8.19 5.48 6.00
N PRO A 38 -9.50 5.76 5.93
CA PRO A 38 -10.20 6.55 6.93
C PRO A 38 -10.06 5.95 8.34
N GLY A 39 -9.64 6.76 9.31
CA GLY A 39 -9.51 6.36 10.71
C GLY A 39 -8.23 5.58 11.07
N ILE A 40 -7.41 5.21 10.08
CA ILE A 40 -6.11 4.53 10.29
C ILE A 40 -4.95 5.40 9.79
N GLY A 41 -5.14 6.08 8.65
CA GLY A 41 -4.10 6.83 7.96
C GLY A 41 -3.46 6.00 6.85
N GLU A 42 -2.16 6.16 6.63
CA GLU A 42 -1.44 5.40 5.61
C GLU A 42 -1.33 3.92 6.01
N VAL A 43 -1.58 3.06 5.04
CA VAL A 43 -1.45 1.61 5.18
C VAL A 43 -0.69 1.08 3.98
N VAL A 44 0.38 0.33 4.22
CA VAL A 44 0.98 -0.50 3.17
C VAL A 44 0.28 -1.83 3.10
N ILE A 45 -0.01 -2.30 1.89
CA ILE A 45 -0.54 -3.63 1.61
C ILE A 45 0.43 -4.32 0.65
N ALA A 46 0.98 -5.45 1.07
CA ALA A 46 1.94 -6.25 0.34
C ALA A 46 1.37 -7.63 0.03
N ARG A 47 1.70 -8.17 -1.15
CA ARG A 47 1.46 -9.58 -1.50
C ARG A 47 2.70 -10.39 -1.14
N LEU A 48 2.53 -11.35 -0.24
CA LEU A 48 3.58 -12.29 0.13
C LEU A 48 3.79 -13.33 -0.99
N PRO A 49 4.97 -13.99 -1.05
CA PRO A 49 5.26 -15.03 -2.04
C PRO A 49 4.29 -16.23 -2.01
N ASP A 50 3.64 -16.47 -0.86
CA ASP A 50 2.62 -17.51 -0.70
C ASP A 50 1.21 -17.07 -1.18
N GLY A 51 1.10 -15.87 -1.73
CA GLY A 51 -0.14 -15.28 -2.23
C GLY A 51 -1.02 -14.63 -1.17
N ARG A 52 -0.66 -14.68 0.12
CA ARG A 52 -1.39 -13.97 1.18
C ARG A 52 -1.12 -12.47 1.11
N LEU A 53 -2.08 -11.68 1.57
CA LEU A 53 -1.89 -10.24 1.73
C LEU A 53 -1.52 -9.93 3.17
N GLN A 54 -0.53 -9.05 3.32
CA GLN A 54 -0.16 -8.48 4.60
C GLN A 54 -0.32 -6.97 4.54
N ALA A 55 -1.04 -6.41 5.51
CA ALA A 55 -1.24 -4.97 5.60
C ALA A 55 -0.65 -4.44 6.92
N SER A 56 -0.05 -3.25 6.87
CA SER A 56 0.51 -2.60 8.05
C SER A 56 0.31 -1.09 8.02
N ALA A 57 -0.12 -0.53 9.15
CA ALA A 57 -0.18 0.91 9.39
C ALA A 57 1.07 1.42 10.13
N ASN A 58 2.11 0.58 10.31
CA ASN A 58 3.32 0.98 11.01
C ASN A 58 4.11 1.99 10.16
N PRO A 59 4.38 3.21 10.66
CA PRO A 59 5.15 4.22 9.95
C PRO A 59 6.51 3.72 9.45
N GLU A 60 7.18 2.85 10.21
CA GLU A 60 8.48 2.28 9.83
C GLU A 60 8.34 1.37 8.60
N HIS A 61 7.28 0.57 8.52
CA HIS A 61 7.02 -0.22 7.32
C HIS A 61 6.70 0.69 6.15
N ILE A 62 5.84 1.69 6.34
CA ILE A 62 5.42 2.63 5.29
C ILE A 62 6.61 3.40 4.70
N LYS A 63 7.57 3.83 5.54
CA LYS A 63 8.79 4.53 5.09
C LYS A 63 9.64 3.71 4.11
N LEU A 64 9.65 2.38 4.22
CA LEU A 64 10.38 1.51 3.29
C LEU A 64 9.77 1.53 1.88
N PHE A 65 8.46 1.80 1.78
CA PHE A 65 7.72 1.76 0.52
C PHE A 65 7.41 3.14 -0.04
N ARG A 66 7.45 4.20 0.79
CA ARG A 66 7.47 5.56 0.27
C ARG A 66 8.72 5.69 -0.58
N GLN A 67 8.55 5.69 -1.90
CA GLN A 67 9.60 6.18 -2.78
C GLN A 67 9.95 7.60 -2.30
N PRO A 68 11.23 7.91 -2.03
CA PRO A 68 11.58 9.29 -1.78
C PRO A 68 11.13 10.09 -3.00
N GLU A 69 10.32 11.12 -2.79
CA GLU A 69 9.98 12.13 -3.80
C GLU A 69 11.20 12.98 -4.22
N ALA A 70 12.40 12.39 -4.18
CA ALA A 70 13.67 13.00 -4.49
C ALA A 70 14.59 11.96 -5.15
N ALA A 71 14.23 11.54 -6.36
CA ALA A 71 15.21 11.32 -7.42
C ALA A 71 14.68 11.80 -8.77
N SER A 72 13.90 12.89 -8.79
CA SER A 72 13.94 13.83 -9.92
C SER A 72 15.19 14.69 -9.78
N GLY A 73 16.33 14.01 -9.78
CA GLY A 73 17.65 14.60 -9.88
C GLY A 73 18.23 14.09 -11.18
N SER A 74 18.08 14.90 -12.21
CA SER A 74 18.76 14.79 -13.50
C SER A 74 20.21 14.31 -13.32
N LYS A 75 20.45 13.00 -13.45
CA LYS A 75 21.76 12.52 -13.88
C LYS A 75 21.77 12.58 -15.40
N SER A 76 22.03 13.79 -15.91
CA SER A 76 22.68 13.90 -17.22
C SER A 76 23.99 13.13 -17.09
N PHE A 77 24.10 12.04 -17.83
CA PHE A 77 25.40 11.45 -18.13
C PHE A 77 26.11 12.46 -19.03
N ALA A 78 27.11 13.14 -18.47
CA ALA A 78 28.09 13.90 -19.23
C ALA A 78 29.10 12.94 -19.85
#